data_AF-A0A941MDR5-F1
#
_entry.id   AF-A0A941MDR5-F1
#
_cell.length_a   1.000
_cell.length_b   1.000
_cell.length_c   1.000
_cell.angle_alpha   90.00
_cell.angle_beta   90.00
_cell.angle_gamma   90.00
#
_symmetry.space_group_name_H-M   'P 1'
#
loop_
_entity.id
_entity.type
_entity.pdbx_description
1 polymer ?
#
loop_
_entity_poly.entity_id
_entity_poly.type
_entity_poly.pdbx_seq_one_letter_code
_entity_poly.pdbx_strand_id
1 'polypeptide(L)'
;MDLIAQLEADASTEENFFRATLLREDVSRLQRLRGLSVSVSDLKTFKSEGTKLGWTQGDARTWELKDALDPLFDAFYQWTHDPSPSNGVRVERAWDAFCSFRLQTMIGCLSRVPKPDGAQ
;
A
#
# COMPACT_ATOMS: atom_id res chain seq x y z
N MET A 1 9.18 -9.94 10.65
CA MET A 1 7.85 -10.51 10.90
C MET A 1 7.15 -10.66 9.54
N ASP A 2 6.07 -11.43 9.41
CA ASP A 2 5.30 -11.51 8.15
C ASP A 2 4.21 -10.44 8.18
N LEU A 3 4.35 -9.40 7.34
CA LEU A 3 3.42 -8.27 7.30
C LEU A 3 1.98 -8.70 7.01
N ILE A 4 1.77 -9.67 6.12
CA ILE A 4 0.42 -10.12 5.75
C ILE A 4 -0.24 -10.79 6.95
N ALA A 5 0.49 -11.69 7.61
CA ALA A 5 -0.03 -12.38 8.80
C ALA A 5 -0.34 -11.41 9.94
N GLN A 6 0.47 -10.36 10.11
CA GLN A 6 0.20 -9.31 11.10
C GLN A 6 -1.10 -8.57 10.78
N LEU A 7 -1.28 -8.11 9.54
CA LEU A 7 -2.49 -7.37 9.14
C LEU A 7 -3.76 -8.25 9.17
N GLU A 8 -3.63 -9.55 8.92
CA GLU A 8 -4.72 -10.52 9.10
C GLU A 8 -5.12 -10.65 10.57
N ALA A 9 -4.15 -10.72 11.48
CA ALA A 9 -4.41 -10.73 12.92
C ALA A 9 -5.07 -9.42 13.38
N ASP A 10 -4.59 -8.27 12.90
CA ASP A 10 -5.18 -6.96 13.21
C ASP A 10 -6.63 -6.87 12.70
N ALA A 11 -6.90 -7.33 11.47
CA ALA A 11 -8.25 -7.35 10.89
C ALA A 11 -9.23 -8.28 11.63
N SER A 12 -8.72 -9.29 12.35
CA SER A 12 -9.54 -10.23 13.12
C SER A 12 -9.93 -9.70 14.51
N THR A 13 -9.16 -8.73 15.03
CA THR A 13 -9.35 -8.16 16.37
C THR A 13 -9.89 -6.73 16.35
N GLU A 14 -9.90 -6.07 15.19
CA GLU A 14 -10.46 -4.73 15.01
C GLU A 14 -12.00 -4.72 15.19
N GLU A 15 -12.47 -4.02 16.22
CA GLU A 15 -13.88 -3.90 16.56
C GLU A 15 -14.63 -2.96 15.60
N ASN A 16 -13.94 -1.99 14.99
CA ASN A 16 -14.54 -1.09 14.04
C ASN A 16 -14.69 -1.75 12.66
N PHE A 17 -15.94 -2.05 12.28
CA PHE A 17 -16.27 -2.72 11.01
C PHE A 17 -15.65 -2.06 9.77
N PHE A 18 -15.59 -0.72 9.73
CA PHE A 18 -15.02 0.00 8.60
C PHE A 18 -13.51 -0.19 8.52
N ARG A 19 -12.81 -0.08 9.65
CA ARG A 19 -11.36 -0.32 9.72
C ARG A 19 -11.01 -1.77 9.41
N ALA A 20 -11.77 -2.72 9.95
CA ALA A 20 -11.59 -4.14 9.66
C ALA A 20 -11.78 -4.44 8.16
N THR A 21 -12.74 -3.77 7.50
CA THR A 21 -12.96 -3.92 6.05
C THR A 21 -11.77 -3.38 5.26
N LEU A 22 -11.28 -2.18 5.59
CA LEU A 22 -10.09 -1.61 4.92
C LEU A 22 -8.85 -2.49 5.08
N LEU A 23 -8.61 -3.03 6.28
CA LEU A 23 -7.51 -3.97 6.55
C LEU A 23 -7.64 -5.24 5.69
N ARG A 24 -8.84 -5.81 5.57
CA ARG A 24 -9.07 -6.99 4.71
C ARG A 24 -8.82 -6.70 3.23
N GLU A 25 -9.21 -5.52 2.75
CA GLU A 25 -8.88 -5.12 1.38
C GLU A 25 -7.36 -4.98 1.18
N ASP A 26 -6.66 -4.38 2.13
CA ASP A 26 -5.22 -4.22 2.09
C ASP A 26 -4.50 -5.58 2.14
N VAL A 27 -4.93 -6.51 3.00
CA VAL A 27 -4.48 -7.91 3.01
C VAL A 27 -4.67 -8.54 1.64
N SER A 28 -5.85 -8.39 1.02
CA SER A 28 -6.12 -8.95 -0.31
C SER A 28 -5.18 -8.37 -1.37
N ARG A 29 -4.89 -7.07 -1.33
CA ARG A 29 -3.93 -6.41 -2.23
C ARG A 29 -2.52 -6.95 -2.04
N LEU A 30 -2.06 -7.10 -0.79
CA LEU A 30 -0.73 -7.62 -0.49
C LEU A 30 -0.57 -9.10 -0.86
N GLN A 31 -1.62 -9.91 -0.70
CA GLN A 31 -1.64 -11.29 -1.17
C GLN A 31 -1.54 -11.38 -2.70
N ARG A 32 -2.28 -10.52 -3.43
CA ARG A 32 -2.15 -10.42 -4.90
C ARG A 32 -0.75 -9.95 -5.30
N LEU A 33 -0.19 -8.98 -4.57
CA LEU A 33 1.17 -8.50 -4.79
C LEU A 33 2.20 -9.61 -4.57
N ARG A 34 2.03 -10.46 -3.55
CA ARG A 34 2.86 -11.67 -3.35
C ARG A 34 2.73 -12.66 -4.50
N GLY A 35 1.51 -12.88 -5.02
CA GLY A 35 1.31 -13.71 -6.21
C GLY A 35 2.02 -13.13 -7.46
N LEU A 36 1.99 -11.80 -7.61
CA LEU A 36 2.69 -11.11 -8.70
C LEU A 36 4.20 -11.28 -8.60
N SER A 37 4.80 -11.19 -7.41
CA SER A 37 6.27 -11.30 -7.28
C SER A 37 6.81 -12.67 -7.68
N VAL A 38 5.99 -13.73 -7.58
CA VAL A 38 6.32 -15.07 -8.07
C VAL A 38 6.11 -15.20 -9.59
N SER A 39 5.18 -14.42 -10.14
CA SER A 39 4.77 -14.52 -11.55
C SER A 39 5.61 -13.67 -12.50
N VAL A 40 6.30 -12.64 -11.99
CA VAL A 40 7.10 -11.71 -12.79
C VAL A 40 8.57 -11.76 -12.38
N SER A 41 9.46 -11.80 -13.37
CA SER A 41 10.90 -12.00 -13.15
C SER A 41 11.67 -10.70 -12.91
N ASP A 42 11.03 -9.54 -13.06
CA ASP A 42 11.69 -8.25 -12.92
C ASP A 42 10.87 -7.23 -12.13
N LEU A 43 11.60 -6.38 -11.41
CA LEU A 43 11.06 -5.36 -10.53
C LEU A 43 10.25 -4.29 -11.27
N LYS A 44 10.58 -3.99 -12.53
CA LYS A 44 9.88 -2.95 -13.31
C LYS A 44 8.47 -3.43 -13.67
N THR A 45 8.34 -4.66 -14.16
CA THR A 45 7.05 -5.29 -14.44
C THR A 45 6.26 -5.45 -13.14
N PHE A 46 6.91 -5.87 -12.05
CA PHE A 46 6.28 -5.95 -10.74
C PHE A 46 5.66 -4.63 -10.28
N LYS A 47 6.38 -3.52 -10.35
CA LYS A 47 5.86 -2.19 -9.99
C LYS A 47 4.69 -1.76 -10.86
N SER A 48 4.80 -2.00 -12.17
CA SER A 48 3.74 -1.70 -13.14
C SER A 48 2.45 -2.45 -12.81
N GLU A 49 2.52 -3.78 -12.64
CA GLU A 49 1.36 -4.61 -12.33
C GLU A 49 0.84 -4.35 -10.90
N GLY A 50 1.74 -4.13 -9.94
CA GLY A 50 1.38 -3.79 -8.56
C GLY A 50 0.59 -2.49 -8.46
N THR A 51 0.90 -1.49 -9.29
CA THR A 51 0.13 -0.23 -9.35
C THR A 51 -1.32 -0.47 -9.80
N LYS A 52 -1.55 -1.41 -10.73
CA LYS A 52 -2.88 -1.74 -11.28
C LYS A 52 -3.79 -2.50 -10.30
N LEU A 53 -3.27 -2.93 -9.15
CA LEU A 53 -4.08 -3.58 -8.12
C LEU A 53 -5.06 -2.60 -7.44
N GLY A 54 -4.80 -1.30 -7.55
CA GLY A 54 -5.60 -0.22 -6.99
C GLY A 54 -5.48 -0.09 -5.48
N TRP A 55 -4.93 1.04 -5.02
CA TRP A 55 -4.51 1.27 -3.63
C TRP A 55 -5.39 2.27 -2.87
N THR A 56 -6.43 2.76 -3.54
CA THR A 56 -7.50 3.61 -3.00
C THR A 56 -8.86 2.99 -3.27
N GLN A 57 -9.89 3.37 -2.50
CA GLN A 57 -11.26 2.93 -2.76
C GLN A 57 -11.67 3.23 -4.20
N GLY A 58 -12.13 2.21 -4.93
CA GLY A 58 -12.52 2.32 -6.34
C GLY A 58 -11.37 2.69 -7.30
N ASP A 59 -10.12 2.61 -6.87
CA ASP A 59 -8.91 2.87 -7.67
C ASP A 59 -8.86 4.27 -8.33
N ALA A 60 -9.57 5.26 -7.78
CA ALA A 60 -9.68 6.57 -8.42
C ALA A 60 -8.40 7.43 -8.31
N ARG A 61 -7.54 7.16 -7.31
CA ARG A 61 -6.45 8.08 -6.91
C ARG A 61 -5.13 7.37 -6.65
N THR A 62 -4.96 6.14 -7.11
CA THR A 62 -3.71 5.38 -6.95
C THR A 62 -2.50 6.10 -7.54
N TRP A 63 -2.69 6.88 -8.62
CA TRP A 63 -1.63 7.67 -9.25
C TRP A 63 -1.03 8.73 -8.30
N GLU A 64 -1.82 9.24 -7.34
CA GLU A 64 -1.34 10.21 -6.33
C GLU A 64 -0.46 9.55 -5.27
N LEU A 65 -0.55 8.22 -5.13
CA LEU A 65 0.20 7.44 -4.15
C LEU A 65 1.50 6.87 -4.72
N LYS A 66 1.81 7.12 -6.00
CA LYS A 66 2.92 6.47 -6.71
C LYS A 66 4.26 6.63 -5.98
N ASP A 67 4.55 7.83 -5.47
CA ASP A 67 5.81 8.13 -4.78
C ASP A 67 5.97 7.33 -3.48
N ALA A 68 4.86 6.99 -2.82
CA ALA A 68 4.86 6.15 -1.62
C ALA A 68 4.76 4.65 -1.94
N LEU A 69 4.18 4.28 -3.09
CA LEU A 69 4.06 2.90 -3.54
C LEU A 69 5.38 2.33 -4.06
N ASP A 70 6.19 3.13 -4.74
CA ASP A 70 7.46 2.65 -5.32
C ASP A 70 8.41 2.07 -4.26
N PRO A 71 8.67 2.73 -3.10
CA PRO A 71 9.48 2.16 -2.02
C PRO A 71 8.85 0.91 -1.37
N LEU A 72 7.52 0.87 -1.27
CA LEU A 72 6.81 -0.31 -0.77
C LEU A 72 6.99 -1.50 -1.72
N PHE A 73 6.86 -1.29 -3.02
CA PHE A 73 7.07 -2.33 -4.01
C PHE A 73 8.51 -2.84 -4.02
N ASP A 74 9.50 -1.95 -3.89
CA ASP A 74 10.91 -2.35 -3.78
C ASP A 74 11.15 -3.25 -2.57
N ALA A 75 10.69 -2.82 -1.39
CA ALA A 75 10.85 -3.56 -0.16
C ALA A 75 10.11 -4.91 -0.20
N PHE A 76 8.88 -4.92 -0.71
CA PHE A 76 8.06 -6.12 -0.80
C PHE A 76 8.63 -7.14 -1.80
N TYR A 77 9.04 -6.69 -2.99
CA TYR A 77 9.67 -7.56 -3.99
C TYR A 77 10.94 -8.22 -3.44
N GLN A 78 11.82 -7.44 -2.80
CA GLN A 78 13.03 -7.94 -2.16
C GLN A 78 12.73 -8.94 -1.04
N TRP A 79 11.77 -8.61 -0.16
CA TRP A 79 11.37 -9.51 0.92
C TRP A 79 10.79 -10.84 0.41
N THR A 80 10.01 -10.83 -0.68
CA THR A 80 9.48 -12.09 -1.24
C THR A 80 10.54 -13.00 -1.86
N HIS A 81 11.67 -12.44 -2.32
CA HIS A 81 12.79 -13.20 -2.89
C HIS A 81 13.83 -13.57 -1.82
N ASP A 82 13.97 -12.76 -0.78
CA ASP A 82 14.84 -13.01 0.38
C ASP A 82 14.09 -12.62 1.67
N PRO A 83 13.37 -13.59 2.30
CA PRO A 83 12.57 -13.35 3.49
C PRO A 83 13.43 -13.29 4.77
N SER A 84 14.50 -12.50 4.73
CA SER A 84 15.37 -12.24 5.88
C SER A 84 14.75 -11.23 6.86
N PRO A 85 15.12 -11.26 8.16
CA PRO A 85 14.59 -10.31 9.15
C PRO A 85 14.83 -8.84 8.78
N SER A 86 15.97 -8.51 8.17
CA SER A 86 16.30 -7.17 7.68
C SER A 86 15.33 -6.70 6.60
N ASN A 87 14.99 -7.57 5.64
CA ASN A 87 14.00 -7.25 4.61
C ASN A 87 12.58 -7.16 5.19
N GLY A 88 12.26 -7.98 6.20
CA GLY A 88 11.02 -7.86 6.99
C GLY A 88 10.84 -6.47 7.59
N VAL A 89 11.85 -5.96 8.29
CA VAL A 89 11.80 -4.59 8.87
C VAL A 89 11.67 -3.52 7.79
N ARG A 90 12.26 -3.72 6.61
CA ARG A 90 12.18 -2.76 5.50
C ARG A 90 10.77 -2.72 4.91
N VAL A 91 10.12 -3.86 4.72
CA VAL A 91 8.73 -3.89 4.21
C VAL A 91 7.75 -3.31 5.22
N GLU A 92 7.94 -3.58 6.51
CA GLU A 92 7.14 -2.97 7.59
C GLU A 92 7.27 -1.44 7.59
N ARG A 93 8.50 -0.90 7.55
CA ARG A 93 8.71 0.56 7.49
C ARG A 93 8.13 1.20 6.23
N ALA A 94 8.26 0.53 5.08
CA ALA A 94 7.70 1.04 3.83
C ALA A 94 6.16 1.01 3.87
N TRP A 95 5.56 0.00 4.51
CA TRP A 95 4.13 -0.10 4.74
C TRP A 95 3.61 1.04 5.63
N ASP A 96 4.28 1.32 6.74
CA ASP A 96 3.90 2.42 7.65
C ASP A 96 3.99 3.79 6.97
N ALA A 97 5.06 4.01 6.20
CA ALA A 97 5.25 5.22 5.41
C ALA A 97 4.14 5.38 4.35
N PHE A 98 3.81 4.30 3.63
CA PHE A 98 2.71 4.27 2.67
C PHE A 98 1.37 4.60 3.33
N CYS A 99 1.05 3.95 4.46
CA CYS A 99 -0.19 4.19 5.19
C CYS A 99 -0.31 5.64 5.65
N SER A 100 0.77 6.20 6.19
CA SER A 100 0.83 7.60 6.62
C SER A 100 0.58 8.56 5.46
N PHE A 101 1.27 8.36 4.33
CA PHE A 101 1.12 9.18 3.13
C PHE A 101 -0.29 9.06 2.53
N ARG A 102 -0.83 7.83 2.46
CA ARG A 102 -2.18 7.56 1.96
C ARG A 102 -3.23 8.30 2.80
N LEU A 103 -3.12 8.25 4.13
CA LEU A 103 -4.02 8.99 5.02
C LEU A 103 -3.90 10.50 4.82
N GLN A 104 -2.68 11.06 4.74
CA GLN A 104 -2.47 12.48 4.48
C GLN A 104 -3.09 12.91 3.14
N THR A 105 -2.92 12.11 2.09
CA THR A 105 -3.45 12.39 0.74
C THR A 105 -4.98 12.30 0.69
N MET A 106 -5.57 11.37 1.45
CA MET A 106 -7.03 11.23 1.55
C MET A 106 -7.64 12.35 2.41
N ILE A 107 -7.05 12.69 3.56
CA ILE A 107 -7.53 13.74 4.49
C ILE A 107 -7.30 15.14 3.90
N GLY A 108 -6.14 15.39 3.29
CA GLY A 108 -5.82 16.67 2.64
C GLY A 108 -6.85 17.05 1.58
N CYS A 109 -7.44 16.06 0.92
CA CYS A 109 -8.52 16.25 -0.05
C CYS A 109 -9.92 16.43 0.55
N LEU A 110 -10.13 16.05 1.82
CA LEU A 110 -11.32 16.46 2.59
C LEU A 110 -11.18 17.88 3.12
N SER A 111 -9.94 18.38 3.27
CA SER A 111 -9.65 19.70 3.82
C SER A 111 -9.73 20.86 2.82
N ARG A 112 -10.36 20.68 1.63
CA ARG A 112 -10.40 21.69 0.53
C ARG A 112 -10.62 23.11 1.08
N VAL A 113 -9.51 23.80 1.32
CA VAL A 113 -9.39 25.24 1.23
C VAL A 113 -9.80 25.56 -0.21
N PRO A 114 -10.73 26.51 -0.44
CA PRO A 114 -11.18 26.82 -1.78
C PRO A 114 -9.97 27.13 -2.68
N LYS A 115 -10.05 26.67 -3.93
CA LYS A 115 -9.12 27.02 -4.99
C LYS A 115 -8.98 28.55 -4.99
N PRO A 116 -7.78 29.15 -4.90
CA PRO A 116 -7.67 30.60 -5.02
C PRO A 116 -8.24 31.01 -6.38
N ASP A 117 -9.34 31.75 -6.34
CA ASP A 117 -9.95 32.33 -7.52
C ASP A 117 -9.00 33.38 -8.09
N GLY A 118 -8.49 33.12 -9.29
CA GLY A 118 -7.77 34.10 -10.08
C GLY A 118 -6.28 34.16 -9.80
N ALA A 119 -5.51 33.51 -10.67
CA ALA A 119 -4.33 34.17 -11.23
C ALA A 119 -4.60 34.29 -12.73
N GLN A 120 -4.79 35.53 -13.16
CA GLN A 120 -4.85 35.95 -14.56
C GLN A 120 -3.52 35.61 -15.26
#